data_AF-A0A7C6GF35-F1
#
_entry.id   AF-A0A7C6GF35-F1
#
_cell.length_a   1.000
_cell.length_b   1.000
_cell.length_c   1.000
_cell.angle_alpha   90.00
_cell.angle_beta   90.00
_cell.angle_gamma   90.00
#
_symmetry.space_group_name_H-M   'P 1'
#
loop_
_entity.id
_entity.type
_entity.pdbx_description
1 polymer ?
#
loop_
_entity_poly.entity_id
_entity_poly.type
_entity_poly.pdbx_seq_one_letter_code
_entity_poly.pdbx_strand_id
1 'polypeptide(L)'
;GIPYSRIGVLCRTNNRAGYISQAMEQQGVPHLTVETYEFFRRQEVKDALAYLKLLLNPDDRLSLIRMLRRPTRGIGEQSIKKIESHADSGLRLTDMVSLDTIMTGDPFGVLLLAVKSGTIVIFDCETTGLDPAQDEIIELAAVKLHKGQIVDRFHKYLKPGKPVGQSVYVHGLTDQFLAKRGEDAQTVLREFVDFVENGVLVGHNIGFDIRMVESAGKRYGVNFTAEFWYDTLTLAKRYIDTDSYKLGDLAAKLGFSHRPTHRADDDIAATAELLWYLLPKLREGRSKRQQVVKVFKQLFIPLAEQVNSWRNKMRSLQPSQLLYRVLEESGLLAYYQSEPKRMKNLMELIDTARQFDSFEQHPTASLQALINFSALARNIDRLDNSSSVTVITVHQAKGLEFDVVFMAGLSEYEFPNYGATKEGREQEELRLFYVGITRAKTHLFLSWYEAKNGRYRNPSPYLKLLPQQPPSRIHYRR
;
A
#
# COMPACT_ATOMS: atom_id res chain seq x y z
N GLY A 1 -10.09 -13.99 -18.61
CA GLY A 1 -11.24 -14.80 -18.16
C GLY A 1 -11.01 -15.35 -16.76
N ILE A 2 -9.97 -16.16 -16.54
CA ILE A 2 -9.63 -16.70 -15.22
C ILE A 2 -8.70 -15.71 -14.48
N PRO A 3 -8.99 -15.33 -13.22
CA PRO A 3 -8.10 -14.50 -12.42
C PRO A 3 -6.75 -15.17 -12.15
N TYR A 4 -5.65 -14.41 -12.18
CA TYR A 4 -4.31 -14.96 -11.94
C TYR A 4 -4.15 -15.62 -10.57
N SER A 5 -4.85 -15.13 -9.54
CA SER A 5 -4.89 -15.74 -8.21
C SER A 5 -5.30 -17.22 -8.20
N ARG A 6 -6.11 -17.63 -9.18
CA ARG A 6 -6.62 -19.00 -9.28
C ARG A 6 -5.76 -19.91 -10.13
N ILE A 7 -4.56 -19.45 -10.50
CA ILE A 7 -3.60 -20.17 -11.33
C ILE A 7 -2.37 -20.51 -10.50
N GLY A 8 -2.05 -21.80 -10.42
CA GLY A 8 -0.83 -22.32 -9.83
C GLY A 8 0.12 -22.90 -10.88
N VAL A 9 1.41 -22.56 -10.82
CA VAL A 9 2.46 -23.21 -11.60
C VAL A 9 3.35 -24.00 -10.66
N LEU A 10 3.33 -25.32 -10.82
CA LEU A 10 4.00 -26.28 -9.97
C LEU A 10 5.21 -26.87 -10.70
N CYS A 11 6.34 -26.96 -10.01
CA CYS A 11 7.54 -27.59 -10.54
C CYS A 11 8.24 -28.47 -9.50
N ARG A 12 9.25 -29.27 -9.90
CA ARG A 12 9.94 -30.14 -8.94
C ARG A 12 10.87 -29.38 -8.00
N THR A 13 11.56 -28.35 -8.50
CA THR A 13 12.70 -27.71 -7.84
C THR A 13 12.58 -26.20 -7.85
N ASN A 14 13.14 -25.53 -6.83
CA ASN A 14 13.15 -24.06 -6.78
C ASN A 14 13.92 -23.45 -7.97
N ASN A 15 14.95 -24.13 -8.48
CA ASN A 15 15.67 -23.66 -9.67
C ASN A 15 14.75 -23.56 -10.90
N ARG A 16 13.86 -24.56 -11.09
CA ARG A 16 12.83 -24.50 -12.13
C ARG A 16 11.82 -23.37 -11.88
N ALA A 17 11.40 -23.18 -10.63
CA ALA A 17 10.52 -22.06 -10.26
C ALA A 17 11.17 -20.71 -10.65
N GLY A 18 12.47 -20.54 -10.42
CA GLY A 18 13.24 -19.36 -10.81
C GLY A 18 13.24 -19.11 -12.32
N TYR A 19 13.50 -20.12 -13.15
CA TYR A 19 13.42 -19.98 -14.61
C TYR A 19 12.02 -19.61 -15.11
N ILE A 20 10.98 -20.19 -14.51
CA ILE A 20 9.59 -19.87 -14.85
C ILE A 20 9.26 -18.43 -14.45
N SER A 21 9.69 -18.02 -13.26
CA SER A 21 9.52 -16.66 -12.74
C SER A 21 10.17 -15.63 -13.68
N GLN A 22 11.42 -15.85 -14.08
CA GLN A 22 12.12 -14.99 -15.05
C GLN A 22 11.39 -14.92 -16.42
N ALA A 23 10.88 -16.04 -16.92
CA ALA A 23 10.13 -16.06 -18.18
C ALA A 23 8.79 -15.31 -18.06
N MET A 24 8.08 -15.43 -16.94
CA MET A 24 6.85 -14.68 -16.67
C MET A 24 7.12 -13.18 -16.56
N GLU A 25 8.21 -12.79 -15.90
CA GLU A 25 8.64 -11.40 -15.77
C GLU A 25 8.88 -10.76 -17.14
N GLN A 26 9.60 -11.44 -18.03
CA GLN A 26 9.84 -10.98 -19.41
C GLN A 26 8.57 -10.81 -20.23
N GLN A 27 7.50 -11.53 -19.89
CA GLN A 27 6.20 -11.46 -20.56
C GLN A 27 5.20 -10.53 -19.84
N GLY A 28 5.63 -9.84 -18.78
CA GLY A 28 4.76 -8.97 -18.00
C GLY A 28 3.64 -9.72 -17.24
N VAL A 29 3.83 -11.01 -16.97
CA VAL A 29 2.86 -11.82 -16.22
C VAL A 29 3.13 -11.66 -14.72
N PRO A 30 2.21 -11.06 -13.94
CA PRO A 30 2.39 -10.88 -12.50
C PRO A 30 2.38 -12.24 -11.82
N HIS A 31 3.40 -12.53 -11.01
CA HIS A 31 3.54 -13.82 -10.36
C HIS A 31 4.29 -13.71 -9.01
N LEU A 32 4.15 -14.71 -8.16
CA LEU A 32 4.79 -14.80 -6.84
C LEU A 32 5.38 -16.19 -6.63
N THR A 33 6.56 -16.26 -6.00
CA THR A 33 7.16 -17.54 -5.58
C THR A 33 7.03 -17.76 -4.07
N VAL A 34 7.11 -19.01 -3.60
CA VAL A 34 7.19 -19.30 -2.14
C VAL A 34 8.46 -18.70 -1.53
N GLU A 35 9.56 -18.63 -2.29
CA GLU A 35 10.79 -18.00 -1.79
C GLU A 35 10.57 -16.50 -1.55
N THR A 36 9.87 -15.82 -2.47
CA THR A 36 9.43 -14.43 -2.29
C THR A 36 8.54 -14.30 -1.05
N TYR A 37 7.60 -15.22 -0.84
CA TYR A 37 6.75 -15.22 0.34
C TYR A 37 7.54 -15.36 1.65
N GLU A 38 8.39 -16.38 1.75
CA GLU A 38 9.22 -16.64 2.92
C GLU A 38 10.18 -15.48 3.19
N PHE A 39 10.72 -14.87 2.13
CA PHE A 39 11.55 -13.68 2.22
C PHE A 39 10.84 -12.52 2.92
N PHE A 40 9.64 -12.14 2.48
CA PHE A 40 8.86 -11.05 3.11
C PHE A 40 8.32 -11.38 4.50
N ARG A 41 8.42 -12.65 4.95
CA ARG A 41 8.08 -13.05 6.31
C ARG A 41 9.23 -12.90 7.31
N ARG A 42 10.48 -12.75 6.84
CA ARG A 42 11.67 -12.64 7.69
C ARG A 42 11.59 -11.43 8.62
N GLN A 43 12.21 -11.54 9.79
CA GLN A 43 12.07 -10.53 10.83
C GLN A 43 12.65 -9.19 10.40
N GLU A 44 13.91 -9.19 9.94
CA GLU A 44 14.64 -8.02 9.48
C GLU A 44 13.97 -7.35 8.27
N VAL A 45 13.41 -8.15 7.35
CA VAL A 45 12.65 -7.63 6.20
C VAL A 45 11.38 -6.92 6.66
N LYS A 46 10.64 -7.51 7.60
CA LYS A 46 9.47 -6.85 8.21
C LYS A 46 9.86 -5.62 9.04
N ASP A 47 11.03 -5.60 9.67
CA ASP A 47 11.51 -4.45 10.45
C ASP A 47 11.82 -3.29 9.50
N ALA A 48 12.52 -3.58 8.39
CA ALA A 48 12.80 -2.61 7.33
C ALA A 48 11.52 -2.04 6.70
N LEU A 49 10.58 -2.90 6.31
CA LEU A 49 9.30 -2.48 5.71
C LEU A 49 8.42 -1.66 6.68
N ALA A 50 8.56 -1.84 7.99
CA ALA A 50 7.80 -1.06 8.97
C ALA A 50 8.11 0.44 8.84
N TYR A 51 9.37 0.80 8.61
CA TYR A 51 9.75 2.20 8.41
C TYR A 51 9.03 2.79 7.18
N LEU A 52 9.13 2.13 6.02
CA LEU A 52 8.49 2.59 4.79
C LEU A 52 6.95 2.70 4.94
N LYS A 53 6.33 1.75 5.64
CA LYS A 53 4.90 1.76 5.91
C LYS A 53 4.47 2.93 6.79
N LEU A 54 5.24 3.25 7.84
CA LEU A 54 4.94 4.41 8.69
C LEU A 54 5.11 5.75 7.94
N LEU A 55 6.06 5.82 6.99
CA LEU A 55 6.24 7.01 6.15
C LEU A 55 5.03 7.23 5.23
N LEU A 56 4.52 6.17 4.61
CA LEU A 56 3.33 6.23 3.76
C LEU A 56 2.03 6.40 4.55
N ASN A 57 1.92 5.74 5.70
CA ASN A 57 0.76 5.79 6.58
C ASN A 57 1.20 6.23 7.99
N PRO A 58 1.11 7.53 8.31
CA PRO A 58 1.41 8.07 9.63
C PRO A 58 0.64 7.42 10.79
N ASP A 59 -0.51 6.82 10.51
CA ASP A 59 -1.35 6.14 11.51
C ASP A 59 -0.98 4.66 11.73
N ASP A 60 0.06 4.11 11.05
CA ASP A 60 0.47 2.71 11.22
C ASP A 60 1.18 2.45 12.56
N ARG A 61 0.34 2.26 13.59
CA ARG A 61 0.77 1.92 14.96
C ARG A 61 1.64 0.67 15.02
N LEU A 62 1.33 -0.38 14.26
CA LEU A 62 2.05 -1.65 14.34
C LEU A 62 3.47 -1.51 13.80
N SER A 63 3.63 -0.74 12.72
CA SER A 63 4.93 -0.39 12.17
C SER A 63 5.74 0.45 13.15
N LEU A 64 5.13 1.46 13.79
CA LEU A 64 5.79 2.25 14.82
C LEU A 64 6.28 1.38 16.00
N ILE A 65 5.45 0.49 16.55
CA ILE A 65 5.86 -0.41 17.64
C ILE A 65 7.06 -1.26 17.23
N ARG A 66 7.11 -1.70 15.99
CA ARG A 66 8.25 -2.48 15.47
C ARG A 66 9.53 -1.64 15.39
N MET A 67 9.42 -0.39 14.92
CA MET A 67 10.53 0.58 14.88
C MET A 67 11.07 0.94 16.26
N LEU A 68 10.21 1.02 17.28
CA LEU A 68 10.61 1.30 18.67
C LEU A 68 11.39 0.16 19.32
N ARG A 69 11.15 -1.08 18.87
CA ARG A 69 11.77 -2.29 19.41
C ARG A 69 13.11 -2.64 18.77
N ARG A 70 13.34 -2.26 17.50
CA ARG A 70 14.55 -2.66 16.74
C ARG A 70 15.08 -1.55 15.83
N PRO A 71 16.28 -1.00 16.12
CA PRO A 71 16.98 -1.10 17.41
C PRO A 71 16.15 -0.49 18.55
N THR A 72 16.44 -0.84 19.81
CA THR A 72 15.75 -0.21 20.96
C THR A 72 16.02 1.28 21.01
N ARG A 73 14.98 2.07 21.26
CA ARG A 73 15.05 3.56 21.32
C ARG A 73 14.84 4.12 22.72
N GLY A 74 14.97 3.28 23.75
CA GLY A 74 14.65 3.67 25.13
C GLY A 74 13.16 3.91 25.40
N ILE A 75 12.29 3.63 24.42
CA ILE A 75 10.84 3.71 24.54
C ILE A 75 10.29 2.30 24.77
N GLY A 76 10.17 1.93 26.04
CA GLY A 76 9.72 0.60 26.46
C GLY A 76 8.20 0.43 26.48
N GLU A 77 7.75 -0.81 26.69
CA GLU A 77 6.33 -1.20 26.78
C GLU A 77 5.54 -0.40 27.81
N GLN A 78 6.15 -0.01 28.93
CA GLN A 78 5.48 0.79 29.96
C GLN A 78 5.14 2.20 29.46
N SER A 79 6.07 2.86 28.76
CA SER A 79 5.83 4.18 28.16
C SER A 79 4.75 4.11 27.09
N ILE A 80 4.79 3.08 26.23
CA ILE A 80 3.78 2.83 25.21
C ILE A 80 2.40 2.66 25.85
N LYS A 81 2.26 1.75 26.83
CA LYS A 81 0.99 1.52 27.53
C LYS A 81 0.45 2.77 28.20
N LYS A 82 1.33 3.59 28.80
CA LYS A 82 0.92 4.82 29.49
C LYS A 82 0.48 5.92 28.51
N ILE A 83 1.03 5.98 27.31
CA ILE A 83 0.52 6.86 26.25
C ILE A 83 -0.85 6.35 25.77
N GLU A 84 -0.95 5.05 25.51
CA GLU A 84 -2.16 4.41 24.97
C GLU A 84 -3.34 4.40 25.95
N SER A 85 -3.08 4.43 27.26
CA SER A 85 -4.13 4.56 28.27
C SER A 85 -4.88 5.90 28.22
N HIS A 86 -4.43 6.85 27.40
CA HIS A 86 -5.07 8.15 27.18
C HIS A 86 -5.73 8.25 25.80
N ALA A 87 -6.05 7.11 25.18
CA ALA A 87 -6.75 7.07 23.89
C ALA A 87 -8.15 7.71 23.95
N ASP A 88 -8.78 7.78 25.13
CA ASP A 88 -10.04 8.50 25.38
C ASP A 88 -9.94 10.00 25.04
N SER A 89 -8.76 10.59 25.23
CA SER A 89 -8.48 11.98 24.83
C SER A 89 -8.30 12.14 23.31
N GLY A 90 -8.33 11.03 22.57
CA GLY A 90 -8.02 10.92 21.15
C GLY A 90 -6.54 10.92 20.82
N LEU A 91 -5.64 10.81 21.81
CA LEU A 91 -4.19 10.63 21.56
C LEU A 91 -3.90 9.23 21.03
N ARG A 92 -3.00 9.14 20.04
CA ARG A 92 -2.44 7.88 19.55
C ARG A 92 -0.93 7.86 19.76
N LEU A 93 -0.35 6.67 19.85
CA LEU A 93 1.10 6.50 19.92
C LEU A 93 1.82 7.13 18.73
N THR A 94 1.22 7.04 17.54
CA THR A 94 1.75 7.61 16.29
C THR A 94 1.83 9.13 16.29
N ASP A 95 1.03 9.80 17.11
CA ASP A 95 1.10 11.26 17.24
C ASP A 95 2.44 11.72 17.82
N MET A 96 3.08 10.87 18.63
CA MET A 96 4.33 11.20 19.32
C MET A 96 5.54 11.29 18.36
N VAL A 97 5.44 10.74 17.14
CA VAL A 97 6.50 10.86 16.12
C VAL A 97 6.24 11.99 15.11
N SER A 98 5.24 12.84 15.36
CA SER A 98 5.01 14.06 14.58
C SER A 98 5.71 15.25 15.22
N LEU A 99 6.50 16.01 14.45
CA LEU A 99 7.13 17.24 14.93
C LEU A 99 6.11 18.27 15.38
N ASP A 100 4.96 18.36 14.71
CA ASP A 100 3.90 19.30 15.09
C ASP A 100 3.36 19.01 16.50
N THR A 101 3.19 17.73 16.83
CA THR A 101 2.80 17.32 18.19
C THR A 101 3.86 17.72 19.20
N ILE A 102 5.15 17.53 18.87
CA ILE A 102 6.27 17.88 19.76
C ILE A 102 6.34 19.39 20.00
N MET A 103 6.17 20.18 18.93
CA MET A 103 6.25 21.65 18.95
C MET A 103 5.07 22.28 19.67
N THR A 104 3.85 21.86 19.34
CA THR A 104 2.62 22.46 19.89
C THR A 104 2.19 21.83 21.23
N GLY A 105 2.76 20.66 21.56
CA GLY A 105 2.37 19.86 22.72
C GLY A 105 1.06 19.10 22.54
N ASP A 106 0.44 19.13 21.36
CA ASP A 106 -0.85 18.49 21.09
C ASP A 106 -0.96 18.11 19.60
N PRO A 107 -1.37 16.89 19.22
CA PRO A 107 -1.50 16.51 17.80
C PRO A 107 -2.42 17.43 16.99
N PHE A 108 -3.39 18.07 17.64
CA PHE A 108 -4.35 18.96 17.01
C PHE A 108 -4.03 20.44 17.27
N GLY A 109 -2.82 20.75 17.79
CA GLY A 109 -2.42 22.10 18.17
C GLY A 109 -2.50 23.09 17.00
N VAL A 110 -1.98 22.70 15.83
CA VAL A 110 -2.03 23.52 14.60
C VAL A 110 -3.47 23.74 14.15
N LEU A 111 -4.27 22.68 14.07
CA LEU A 111 -5.70 22.78 13.72
C LEU A 111 -6.46 23.71 14.67
N LEU A 112 -6.31 23.53 15.98
CA LEU A 112 -7.01 24.34 16.98
C LEU A 112 -6.61 25.81 16.93
N LEU A 113 -5.35 26.11 16.59
CA LEU A 113 -4.88 27.48 16.37
C LEU A 113 -5.49 28.07 15.08
N ALA A 114 -5.51 27.29 14.00
CA ALA A 114 -6.09 27.70 12.72
C ALA A 114 -7.59 28.01 12.85
N VAL A 115 -8.36 27.18 13.55
CA VAL A 115 -9.78 27.45 13.85
C VAL A 115 -9.95 28.76 14.62
N LYS A 116 -9.07 29.05 15.58
CA LYS A 116 -9.21 30.21 16.48
C LYS A 116 -8.85 31.52 15.80
N SER A 117 -7.79 31.55 15.00
CA SER A 117 -7.20 32.80 14.51
C SER A 117 -6.54 32.70 13.13
N GLY A 118 -6.49 31.50 12.53
CA GLY A 118 -5.86 31.29 11.22
C GLY A 118 -6.88 31.04 10.12
N THR A 119 -6.40 30.41 9.06
CA THR A 119 -7.17 30.04 7.88
C THR A 119 -7.23 28.52 7.78
N ILE A 120 -8.42 28.00 7.52
CA ILE A 120 -8.65 26.60 7.19
C ILE A 120 -9.15 26.55 5.76
N VAL A 121 -8.65 25.61 4.97
CA VAL A 121 -9.17 25.35 3.63
C VAL A 121 -9.67 23.93 3.59
N ILE A 122 -10.99 23.78 3.46
CA ILE A 122 -11.61 22.47 3.26
C ILE A 122 -11.69 22.25 1.77
N PHE A 123 -11.11 21.17 1.26
CA PHE A 123 -11.13 20.90 -0.18
C PHE A 123 -11.33 19.41 -0.46
N ASP A 124 -11.80 19.14 -1.66
CA ASP A 124 -12.09 17.82 -2.19
C ASP A 124 -11.83 17.82 -3.71
N CYS A 125 -11.43 16.68 -4.27
CA CYS A 125 -11.21 16.56 -5.69
C CYS A 125 -11.80 15.29 -6.29
N GLU A 126 -12.40 15.42 -7.47
CA GLU A 126 -12.81 14.28 -8.28
C GLU A 126 -11.76 13.99 -9.35
N THR A 127 -11.62 12.71 -9.69
CA THR A 127 -10.50 12.21 -10.50
C THR A 127 -10.94 11.17 -11.51
N THR A 128 -10.13 10.96 -12.55
CA THR A 128 -10.37 9.89 -13.54
C THR A 128 -10.15 8.48 -12.98
N GLY A 129 -9.61 8.35 -11.76
CA GLY A 129 -9.25 7.09 -11.13
C GLY A 129 -8.43 7.29 -9.85
N LEU A 130 -7.91 6.21 -9.27
CA LEU A 130 -7.34 6.21 -7.92
C LEU A 130 -5.81 6.23 -7.87
N ASP A 131 -5.12 6.30 -9.01
CA ASP A 131 -3.66 6.31 -9.09
C ASP A 131 -3.13 7.72 -9.38
N PRO A 132 -2.57 8.45 -8.38
CA PRO A 132 -2.02 9.78 -8.61
C PRO A 132 -0.94 9.85 -9.70
N ALA A 133 -0.26 8.75 -10.03
CA ALA A 133 0.74 8.75 -11.10
C ALA A 133 0.12 8.77 -12.49
N GLN A 134 -1.06 8.18 -12.66
CA GLN A 134 -1.70 7.97 -13.96
C GLN A 134 -2.97 8.80 -14.13
N ASP A 135 -3.72 9.03 -13.06
CA ASP A 135 -5.02 9.67 -13.04
C ASP A 135 -4.94 11.18 -12.93
N GLU A 136 -5.96 11.85 -13.47
CA GLU A 136 -6.04 13.30 -13.59
C GLU A 136 -7.18 13.82 -12.72
N ILE A 137 -6.99 15.03 -12.18
CA ILE A 137 -8.03 15.76 -11.45
C ILE A 137 -8.99 16.35 -12.50
N ILE A 138 -10.29 16.23 -12.27
CA ILE A 138 -11.35 16.69 -13.18
C ILE A 138 -12.33 17.68 -12.53
N GLU A 139 -12.41 17.69 -11.20
CA GLU A 139 -13.10 18.71 -10.41
C GLU A 139 -12.26 19.01 -9.17
N LEU A 140 -12.14 20.27 -8.83
CA LEU A 140 -11.47 20.73 -7.61
C LEU A 140 -12.34 21.79 -6.98
N ALA A 141 -12.83 21.52 -5.77
CA ALA A 141 -13.57 22.51 -5.00
C ALA A 141 -12.91 22.72 -3.64
N ALA A 142 -13.04 23.93 -3.13
CA ALA A 142 -12.55 24.29 -1.82
C ALA A 142 -13.35 25.44 -1.20
N VAL A 143 -13.40 25.47 0.12
CA VAL A 143 -13.96 26.55 0.91
C VAL A 143 -12.90 27.04 1.89
N LYS A 144 -12.66 28.34 1.89
CA LYS A 144 -11.75 29.00 2.82
C LYS A 144 -12.53 29.52 4.01
N LEU A 145 -12.08 29.17 5.21
CA LEU A 145 -12.65 29.61 6.47
C LEU A 145 -11.65 30.43 7.26
N HIS A 146 -12.09 31.57 7.77
CA HIS A 146 -11.37 32.38 8.75
C HIS A 146 -12.19 32.51 10.02
N LYS A 147 -11.61 32.13 11.17
CA LYS A 147 -12.32 32.11 12.48
C LYS A 147 -13.65 31.36 12.45
N GLY A 148 -13.72 30.30 11.65
CA GLY A 148 -14.91 29.45 11.49
C GLY A 148 -15.98 29.98 10.53
N GLN A 149 -15.77 31.14 9.90
CA GLN A 149 -16.67 31.71 8.90
C GLN A 149 -16.11 31.50 7.50
N ILE A 150 -16.97 31.17 6.54
CA ILE A 150 -16.60 31.08 5.13
C ILE A 150 -16.28 32.49 4.62
N VAL A 151 -15.07 32.67 4.09
CA VAL A 151 -14.60 33.94 3.53
C VAL A 151 -14.37 33.89 2.03
N ASP A 152 -14.18 32.71 1.46
CA ASP A 152 -13.96 32.53 0.03
C ASP A 152 -14.31 31.11 -0.43
N ARG A 153 -14.58 30.93 -1.73
CA ARG A 153 -14.91 29.66 -2.37
C ARG A 153 -14.15 29.49 -3.68
N PHE A 154 -13.67 28.28 -3.92
CA PHE A 154 -13.01 27.88 -5.15
C PHE A 154 -13.75 26.68 -5.73
N HIS A 155 -14.11 26.74 -7.00
CA HIS A 155 -14.72 25.59 -7.68
C HIS A 155 -14.41 25.64 -9.16
N LYS A 156 -13.69 24.62 -9.63
CA LYS A 156 -13.20 24.54 -11.01
C LYS A 156 -13.33 23.13 -11.54
N TYR A 157 -13.68 23.03 -12.82
CA TYR A 157 -13.59 21.80 -13.59
C TYR A 157 -12.31 21.82 -14.41
N LEU A 158 -11.62 20.70 -14.53
CA LEU A 158 -10.39 20.59 -15.30
C LEU A 158 -10.63 19.74 -16.53
N LYS A 159 -10.01 20.09 -17.64
CA LYS A 159 -10.05 19.32 -18.88
C LYS A 159 -8.99 18.21 -18.81
N PRO A 160 -9.38 16.92 -18.72
CA PRO A 160 -8.40 15.84 -18.67
C PRO A 160 -7.80 15.56 -20.06
N GLY A 161 -6.56 15.10 -20.08
CA GLY A 161 -5.87 14.60 -21.27
C GLY A 161 -6.32 13.21 -21.70
N LYS A 162 -6.99 12.46 -20.81
CA LYS A 162 -7.54 11.13 -21.06
C LYS A 162 -9.04 11.03 -20.73
N PRO A 163 -9.76 10.02 -21.27
CA PRO A 163 -11.16 9.82 -20.93
C PRO A 163 -11.38 9.50 -19.45
N VAL A 164 -12.49 9.97 -18.88
CA VAL A 164 -12.89 9.66 -17.49
C VAL A 164 -13.22 8.17 -17.30
N GLY A 165 -13.64 7.48 -18.36
CA GLY A 165 -13.92 6.05 -18.31
C GLY A 165 -15.00 5.69 -17.30
N GLN A 166 -14.72 4.75 -16.39
CA GLN A 166 -15.70 4.27 -15.41
C GLN A 166 -15.88 5.20 -14.20
N SER A 167 -15.01 6.19 -14.00
CA SER A 167 -15.13 7.12 -12.87
C SER A 167 -16.44 7.93 -12.95
N VAL A 168 -16.99 8.12 -14.16
CA VAL A 168 -18.27 8.80 -14.40
C VAL A 168 -19.42 8.22 -13.59
N TYR A 169 -19.40 6.93 -13.24
CA TYR A 169 -20.44 6.31 -12.42
C TYR A 169 -20.38 6.71 -10.94
N VAL A 170 -19.28 7.33 -10.52
CA VAL A 170 -19.07 7.84 -9.16
C VAL A 170 -19.47 9.31 -9.10
N HIS A 171 -18.85 10.16 -9.91
CA HIS A 171 -18.98 11.63 -9.82
C HIS A 171 -19.94 12.24 -10.86
N GLY A 172 -20.36 11.48 -11.87
CA GLY A 172 -21.34 11.94 -12.88
C GLY A 172 -20.81 12.93 -13.94
N LEU A 173 -19.51 13.24 -13.97
CA LEU A 173 -18.92 14.18 -14.93
C LEU A 173 -18.52 13.45 -16.21
N THR A 174 -19.12 13.82 -17.34
CA THR A 174 -18.87 13.17 -18.63
C THR A 174 -17.69 13.83 -19.38
N ASP A 175 -17.05 13.08 -20.28
CA ASP A 175 -16.03 13.63 -21.19
C ASP A 175 -16.57 14.84 -21.98
N GLN A 176 -17.83 14.78 -22.42
CA GLN A 176 -18.48 15.88 -23.14
C GLN A 176 -18.65 17.13 -22.27
N PHE A 177 -19.01 16.95 -21.00
CA PHE A 177 -19.13 18.05 -20.05
C PHE A 177 -17.77 18.72 -19.82
N LEU A 178 -16.74 17.92 -19.51
CA LEU A 178 -15.38 18.42 -19.23
C LEU A 178 -14.73 19.03 -20.48
N ALA A 179 -15.02 18.53 -21.68
CA ALA A 179 -14.55 19.17 -22.91
C ALA A 179 -15.11 20.58 -23.11
N LYS A 180 -16.32 20.86 -22.60
CA LYS A 180 -17.01 22.15 -22.75
C LYS A 180 -16.79 23.09 -21.56
N ARG A 181 -16.66 22.56 -20.35
CA ARG A 181 -16.60 23.32 -19.09
C ARG A 181 -15.25 23.24 -18.38
N GLY A 182 -14.44 22.25 -18.70
CA GLY A 182 -13.12 22.06 -18.09
C GLY A 182 -12.14 23.13 -18.55
N GLU A 183 -11.41 23.67 -17.59
CA GLU A 183 -10.34 24.65 -17.77
C GLU A 183 -8.98 23.94 -17.85
N ASP A 184 -7.96 24.69 -18.25
CA ASP A 184 -6.59 24.19 -18.31
C ASP A 184 -6.06 23.83 -16.91
N ALA A 185 -5.49 22.63 -16.78
CA ALA A 185 -5.09 22.09 -15.48
C ALA A 185 -3.96 22.92 -14.82
N GLN A 186 -2.99 23.40 -15.61
CA GLN A 186 -1.91 24.23 -15.06
C GLN A 186 -2.46 25.54 -14.47
N THR A 187 -3.41 26.16 -15.16
CA THR A 187 -4.06 27.40 -14.73
C THR A 187 -4.86 27.19 -13.44
N VAL A 188 -5.75 26.19 -13.42
CA VAL A 188 -6.57 25.86 -12.24
C VAL A 188 -5.70 25.52 -11.02
N LEU A 189 -4.62 24.77 -11.21
CA LEU A 189 -3.72 24.41 -10.11
C LEU A 189 -3.02 25.64 -9.53
N ARG A 190 -2.58 26.61 -10.34
CA ARG A 190 -1.99 27.86 -9.83
C ARG A 190 -3.01 28.66 -9.01
N GLU A 191 -4.21 28.82 -9.55
CA GLU A 191 -5.29 29.51 -8.82
C GLU A 191 -5.64 28.79 -7.51
N PHE A 192 -5.60 27.45 -7.48
CA PHE A 192 -5.81 26.68 -6.26
C PHE A 192 -4.67 26.86 -5.25
N VAL A 193 -3.40 26.87 -5.68
CA VAL A 193 -2.27 27.14 -4.78
C VAL A 193 -2.39 28.55 -4.18
N ASP A 194 -2.72 29.55 -5.01
CA ASP A 194 -2.96 30.92 -4.56
C ASP A 194 -4.20 31.00 -3.65
N PHE A 195 -5.22 30.17 -3.88
CA PHE A 195 -6.37 30.07 -2.98
C PHE A 195 -5.99 29.45 -1.64
N VAL A 196 -5.14 28.42 -1.60
CA VAL A 196 -4.74 27.76 -0.35
C VAL A 196 -3.86 28.68 0.51
N GLU A 197 -2.92 29.40 -0.11
CA GLU A 197 -1.89 30.20 0.57
C GLU A 197 -1.20 29.40 1.70
N ASN A 198 -1.30 29.88 2.94
CA ASN A 198 -0.78 29.24 4.16
C ASN A 198 -1.91 28.63 5.02
N GLY A 199 -3.04 28.30 4.40
CA GLY A 199 -4.18 27.69 5.08
C GLY A 199 -3.90 26.26 5.53
N VAL A 200 -4.43 25.88 6.70
CA VAL A 200 -4.44 24.48 7.13
C VAL A 200 -5.47 23.71 6.31
N LEU A 201 -5.03 22.70 5.58
CA LEU A 201 -5.91 21.91 4.73
C LEU A 201 -6.73 20.91 5.56
N VAL A 202 -8.00 20.75 5.24
CA VAL A 202 -8.87 19.74 5.86
C VAL A 202 -9.71 19.06 4.80
N GLY A 203 -9.92 17.76 4.95
CA GLY A 203 -10.75 16.98 4.04
C GLY A 203 -11.17 15.66 4.69
N HIS A 204 -11.89 14.83 3.96
CA HIS A 204 -12.25 13.48 4.40
C HIS A 204 -11.51 12.47 3.55
N ASN A 205 -10.59 11.70 4.14
CA ASN A 205 -9.58 10.93 3.39
C ASN A 205 -8.61 11.81 2.57
N ILE A 206 -8.39 13.06 3.03
CA ILE A 206 -7.63 14.13 2.33
C ILE A 206 -6.21 13.74 1.88
N GLY A 207 -5.61 12.72 2.49
CA GLY A 207 -4.31 12.21 2.06
C GLY A 207 -4.33 11.76 0.59
N PHE A 208 -5.47 11.31 0.07
CA PHE A 208 -5.64 11.03 -1.36
C PHE A 208 -5.61 12.31 -2.19
N ASP A 209 -6.45 13.28 -1.84
CA ASP A 209 -6.60 14.56 -2.55
C ASP A 209 -5.29 15.34 -2.63
N ILE A 210 -4.56 15.44 -1.51
CA ILE A 210 -3.24 16.09 -1.47
C ILE A 210 -2.28 15.42 -2.45
N ARG A 211 -2.24 14.08 -2.49
CA ARG A 211 -1.35 13.36 -3.42
C ARG A 211 -1.75 13.59 -4.87
N MET A 212 -3.05 13.68 -5.17
CA MET A 212 -3.53 14.01 -6.51
C MET A 212 -3.07 15.40 -6.93
N VAL A 213 -3.21 16.41 -6.05
CA VAL A 213 -2.79 17.79 -6.32
C VAL A 213 -1.27 17.91 -6.42
N GLU A 214 -0.50 17.29 -5.52
CA GLU A 214 0.98 17.28 -5.58
C GLU A 214 1.48 16.62 -6.87
N SER A 215 0.88 15.49 -7.28
CA SER A 215 1.24 14.79 -8.51
C SER A 215 0.87 15.61 -9.77
N ALA A 216 -0.33 16.19 -9.79
CA ALA A 216 -0.75 17.09 -10.86
C ALA A 216 0.17 18.32 -10.95
N GLY A 217 0.50 18.93 -9.81
CA GLY A 217 1.43 20.04 -9.71
C GLY A 217 2.79 19.70 -10.34
N LYS A 218 3.37 18.55 -10.00
CA LYS A 218 4.63 18.08 -10.61
C LYS A 218 4.52 17.92 -12.13
N ARG A 219 3.42 17.31 -12.62
CA ARG A 219 3.18 17.11 -14.06
C ARG A 219 3.09 18.43 -14.83
N TYR A 220 2.46 19.44 -14.25
CA TYR A 220 2.24 20.74 -14.90
C TYR A 220 3.21 21.84 -14.46
N GLY A 221 4.26 21.51 -13.68
CA GLY A 221 5.24 22.48 -13.21
C GLY A 221 4.69 23.53 -12.23
N VAL A 222 3.68 23.16 -11.42
CA VAL A 222 3.11 23.97 -10.34
C VAL A 222 3.57 23.39 -9.00
N ASN A 223 4.30 24.20 -8.23
CA ASN A 223 4.78 23.79 -6.92
C ASN A 223 3.64 23.85 -5.90
N PHE A 224 3.19 22.69 -5.45
CA PHE A 224 2.26 22.57 -4.34
C PHE A 224 2.83 21.59 -3.31
N THR A 225 2.72 21.93 -2.04
CA THR A 225 3.10 21.06 -0.94
C THR A 225 2.21 21.39 0.24
N ALA A 226 1.44 20.40 0.70
CA ALA A 226 0.64 20.59 1.90
C ALA A 226 1.57 20.61 3.13
N GLU A 227 1.70 21.78 3.76
CA GLU A 227 2.50 21.93 4.98
C GLU A 227 1.76 21.36 6.20
N PHE A 228 0.53 21.81 6.41
CA PHE A 228 -0.33 21.35 7.51
C PHE A 228 -1.67 20.86 6.98
N TRP A 229 -2.06 19.65 7.36
CA TRP A 229 -3.35 19.10 6.99
C TRP A 229 -3.92 18.17 8.04
N TYR A 230 -5.25 18.05 8.06
CA TYR A 230 -5.98 17.17 8.97
C TYR A 230 -7.08 16.42 8.24
N ASP A 231 -7.15 15.11 8.49
CA ASP A 231 -8.13 14.23 7.89
C ASP A 231 -9.29 13.95 8.85
N THR A 232 -10.49 14.41 8.51
CA THR A 232 -11.71 14.17 9.30
C THR A 232 -12.05 12.68 9.44
N LEU A 233 -11.65 11.82 8.50
CA LEU A 233 -11.77 10.36 8.62
C LEU A 233 -10.93 9.84 9.79
N THR A 234 -9.67 10.27 9.88
CA THR A 234 -8.76 9.82 10.95
C THR A 234 -9.18 10.39 12.30
N LEU A 235 -9.68 11.63 12.33
CA LEU A 235 -10.25 12.25 13.52
C LEU A 235 -11.54 11.55 13.96
N ALA A 236 -12.46 11.22 13.04
CA ALA A 236 -13.69 10.49 13.34
C ALA A 236 -13.39 9.14 14.00
N LYS A 237 -12.40 8.39 13.47
CA LYS A 237 -11.92 7.13 14.07
C LYS A 237 -11.37 7.24 15.50
N ARG A 238 -11.13 8.45 16.01
CA ARG A 238 -10.67 8.66 17.40
C ARG A 238 -11.84 8.87 18.37
N TYR A 239 -13.00 9.28 17.89
CA TYR A 239 -14.08 9.81 18.73
C TYR A 239 -15.48 9.27 18.43
N ILE A 240 -15.63 8.56 17.32
CA ILE A 240 -16.92 8.04 16.85
C ILE A 240 -16.78 6.53 16.74
N ASP A 241 -17.65 5.81 17.44
CA ASP A 241 -17.80 4.36 17.31
C ASP A 241 -18.84 4.05 16.23
N THR A 242 -18.44 3.37 15.16
CA THR A 242 -19.28 3.10 13.99
C THR A 242 -18.67 2.02 13.10
N ASP A 243 -19.52 1.27 12.41
CA ASP A 243 -19.08 0.20 11.49
C ASP A 243 -18.53 0.76 10.17
N SER A 244 -18.99 1.94 9.76
CA SER A 244 -18.52 2.65 8.58
C SER A 244 -18.17 4.09 8.91
N TYR A 245 -17.04 4.52 8.36
CA TYR A 245 -16.53 5.88 8.45
C TYR A 245 -16.57 6.63 7.12
N LYS A 246 -17.27 6.10 6.11
CA LYS A 246 -17.53 6.88 4.89
C LYS A 246 -18.29 8.15 5.27
N LEU A 247 -17.97 9.27 4.63
CA LEU A 247 -18.58 10.56 4.95
C LEU A 247 -20.11 10.50 4.92
N GLY A 248 -20.69 9.82 3.91
CA GLY A 248 -22.15 9.66 3.79
C GLY A 248 -22.79 8.90 4.96
N ASP A 249 -22.14 7.84 5.45
CA ASP A 249 -22.62 7.05 6.58
C ASP A 249 -22.50 7.83 7.90
N LEU A 250 -21.41 8.60 8.06
CA LEU A 250 -21.23 9.50 9.21
C LEU A 250 -22.27 10.63 9.20
N ALA A 251 -22.52 11.24 8.04
CA ALA A 251 -23.52 12.29 7.88
C ALA A 251 -24.93 11.78 8.22
N ALA A 252 -25.28 10.58 7.74
CA ALA A 252 -26.55 9.94 8.07
C ALA A 252 -26.67 9.62 9.57
N LYS A 253 -25.61 9.07 10.18
CA LYS A 253 -25.57 8.71 11.61
C LYS A 253 -25.68 9.92 12.52
N LEU A 254 -25.02 11.03 12.17
CA LEU A 254 -24.94 12.24 13.00
C LEU A 254 -26.05 13.25 12.69
N GLY A 255 -26.87 13.00 11.66
CA GLY A 255 -27.98 13.88 11.28
C GLY A 255 -27.52 15.19 10.66
N PHE A 256 -26.47 15.16 9.83
CA PHE A 256 -25.99 16.34 9.12
C PHE A 256 -27.01 16.86 8.10
N SER A 257 -26.98 18.16 7.88
CA SER A 257 -27.92 18.84 6.98
C SER A 257 -27.54 18.57 5.51
N HIS A 258 -26.24 18.52 5.22
CA HIS A 258 -25.72 18.18 3.90
C HIS A 258 -25.42 16.69 3.81
N ARG A 259 -25.86 16.07 2.71
CA ARG A 259 -25.54 14.67 2.39
C ARG A 259 -24.48 14.65 1.30
N PRO A 260 -23.37 13.93 1.48
CA PRO A 260 -22.39 13.72 0.43
C PRO A 260 -23.04 13.08 -0.79
N THR A 261 -22.80 13.66 -1.97
CA THR A 261 -23.35 13.18 -3.24
C THR A 261 -22.29 12.79 -4.25
N HIS A 262 -20.99 12.78 -3.86
CA HIS A 262 -19.86 12.74 -4.79
C HIS A 262 -19.85 13.95 -5.73
N ARG A 263 -20.22 15.09 -5.15
CA ARG A 263 -20.07 16.42 -5.71
C ARG A 263 -19.28 17.23 -4.71
N ALA A 264 -18.20 17.83 -5.17
CA ALA A 264 -17.21 18.42 -4.28
C ALA A 264 -17.81 19.49 -3.33
N ASP A 265 -18.82 20.26 -3.74
CA ASP A 265 -19.51 21.22 -2.85
C ASP A 265 -20.28 20.59 -1.69
N ASP A 266 -21.03 19.52 -1.96
CA ASP A 266 -21.83 18.80 -0.95
C ASP A 266 -20.90 18.08 0.04
N ASP A 267 -19.82 17.50 -0.49
CA ASP A 267 -18.82 16.75 0.28
C ASP A 267 -17.97 17.69 1.15
N ILE A 268 -17.63 18.90 0.66
CA ILE A 268 -17.00 19.96 1.47
C ILE A 268 -17.91 20.42 2.59
N ALA A 269 -19.20 20.64 2.32
CA ALA A 269 -20.15 21.07 3.33
C ALA A 269 -20.32 20.00 4.43
N ALA A 270 -20.48 18.73 4.05
CA ALA A 270 -20.55 17.61 5.01
C ALA A 270 -19.23 17.44 5.80
N THR A 271 -18.08 17.64 5.15
CA THR A 271 -16.77 17.62 5.81
C THR A 271 -16.64 18.76 6.83
N ALA A 272 -17.13 19.96 6.52
CA ALA A 272 -17.16 21.08 7.45
C ALA A 272 -18.05 20.80 8.66
N GLU A 273 -19.26 20.24 8.46
CA GLU A 273 -20.14 19.81 9.55
C GLU A 273 -19.45 18.76 10.44
N LEU A 274 -18.79 17.77 9.83
CA LEU A 274 -18.04 16.75 10.58
C LEU A 274 -16.91 17.37 11.40
N LEU A 275 -16.14 18.29 10.82
CA LEU A 275 -15.08 18.99 11.54
C LEU A 275 -15.66 19.74 12.74
N TRP A 276 -16.78 20.46 12.57
CA TRP A 276 -17.42 21.22 13.65
C TRP A 276 -17.99 20.33 14.75
N TYR A 277 -18.50 19.15 14.38
CA TYR A 277 -18.89 18.12 15.33
C TYR A 277 -17.70 17.61 16.17
N LEU A 278 -16.53 17.44 15.54
CA LEU A 278 -15.34 16.89 16.18
C LEU A 278 -14.60 17.92 17.06
N LEU A 279 -14.60 19.21 16.70
CA LEU A 279 -13.84 20.25 17.41
C LEU A 279 -14.09 20.32 18.93
N PRO A 280 -15.33 20.26 19.44
CA PRO A 280 -15.56 20.22 20.89
C PRO A 280 -14.83 19.05 21.57
N LYS A 281 -14.83 17.86 20.96
CA LYS A 281 -14.15 16.66 21.49
C LYS A 281 -12.63 16.83 21.48
N LEU A 282 -12.08 17.44 20.43
CA LEU A 282 -10.65 17.80 20.37
C LEU A 282 -10.28 18.74 21.52
N ARG A 283 -11.11 19.76 21.78
CA ARG A 283 -10.87 20.74 22.86
C ARG A 283 -10.96 20.11 24.24
N GLU A 284 -11.94 19.26 24.48
CA GLU A 284 -12.15 18.55 25.76
C GLU A 284 -10.92 17.71 26.15
N GLY A 285 -10.37 16.94 25.21
CA GLY A 285 -9.20 16.09 25.47
C GLY A 285 -7.86 16.84 25.57
N ARG A 286 -7.81 18.14 25.22
CA ARG A 286 -6.55 18.89 25.02
C ARG A 286 -5.64 18.89 26.24
N SER A 287 -6.18 19.19 27.42
CA SER A 287 -5.36 19.27 28.64
C SER A 287 -4.72 17.91 28.98
N LYS A 288 -5.46 16.80 28.82
CA LYS A 288 -4.93 15.44 29.01
C LYS A 288 -3.80 15.14 28.01
N ARG A 289 -4.02 15.42 26.72
CA ARG A 289 -2.99 15.21 25.68
C ARG A 289 -1.73 16.01 25.95
N GLN A 290 -1.86 17.29 26.27
CA GLN A 290 -0.73 18.16 26.58
C GLN A 290 0.09 17.68 27.78
N GLN A 291 -0.55 17.12 28.81
CA GLN A 291 0.15 16.51 29.94
C GLN A 291 0.96 15.29 29.50
N VAL A 292 0.36 14.38 28.73
CA VAL A 292 1.05 13.17 28.21
C VAL A 292 2.22 13.57 27.31
N VAL A 293 1.99 14.45 26.33
CA VAL A 293 3.04 14.92 25.41
C VAL A 293 4.16 15.60 26.20
N LYS A 294 3.85 16.45 27.19
CA LYS A 294 4.87 17.08 28.05
C LYS A 294 5.77 16.06 28.76
N VAL A 295 5.19 14.96 29.24
CA VAL A 295 5.93 13.89 29.94
C VAL A 295 6.83 13.09 28.98
N PHE A 296 6.32 12.73 27.80
CA PHE A 296 6.99 11.77 26.92
C PHE A 296 7.77 12.39 25.75
N LYS A 297 7.53 13.66 25.40
CA LYS A 297 8.09 14.26 24.16
C LYS A 297 9.61 14.13 24.07
N GLN A 298 10.33 14.26 25.18
CA GLN A 298 11.80 14.18 25.18
C GLN A 298 12.32 12.82 24.69
N LEU A 299 11.58 11.74 24.96
CA LEU A 299 11.93 10.40 24.47
C LEU A 299 11.71 10.26 22.96
N PHE A 300 10.77 11.02 22.39
CA PHE A 300 10.35 10.90 21.01
C PHE A 300 10.98 11.93 20.06
N ILE A 301 11.54 13.04 20.55
CA ILE A 301 12.17 14.08 19.72
C ILE A 301 13.13 13.48 18.67
N PRO A 302 14.10 12.63 19.02
CA PRO A 302 15.05 12.11 18.02
C PRO A 302 14.37 11.30 16.92
N LEU A 303 13.34 10.52 17.27
CA LEU A 303 12.60 9.72 16.30
C LEU A 303 11.68 10.61 15.45
N ALA A 304 11.05 11.63 16.03
CA ALA A 304 10.19 12.57 15.30
C ALA A 304 11.00 13.36 14.26
N GLU A 305 12.22 13.81 14.61
CA GLU A 305 13.15 14.46 13.69
C GLU A 305 13.57 13.54 12.54
N GLN A 306 13.91 12.28 12.85
CA GLN A 306 14.23 11.27 11.84
C GLN A 306 13.06 11.00 10.89
N VAL A 307 11.85 10.78 11.43
CA VAL A 307 10.65 10.54 10.62
C VAL A 307 10.35 11.73 9.72
N ASN A 308 10.47 12.95 10.22
CA ASN A 308 10.30 14.16 9.41
C ASN A 308 11.34 14.25 8.28
N SER A 309 12.61 14.00 8.59
CA SER A 309 13.70 13.96 7.60
C SER A 309 13.44 12.92 6.50
N TRP A 310 13.00 11.72 6.89
CA TRP A 310 12.66 10.65 5.93
C TRP A 310 11.43 10.98 5.09
N ARG A 311 10.40 11.63 5.65
CA ARG A 311 9.23 12.11 4.87
C ARG A 311 9.63 13.14 3.83
N ASN A 312 10.54 14.05 4.16
CA ASN A 312 11.07 15.01 3.20
C ASN A 312 11.85 14.31 2.08
N LYS A 313 12.69 13.33 2.43
CA LYS A 313 13.44 12.51 1.46
C LYS A 313 12.53 11.64 0.59
N MET A 314 11.39 11.16 1.11
CA MET A 314 10.42 10.37 0.35
C MET A 314 9.86 11.13 -0.87
N ARG A 315 9.90 12.46 -0.85
CA ARG A 315 9.47 13.30 -1.99
C ARG A 315 10.45 13.31 -3.16
N SER A 316 11.72 12.94 -2.93
CA SER A 316 12.79 13.07 -3.94
C SER A 316 13.62 11.81 -4.17
N LEU A 317 13.70 10.90 -3.20
CA LEU A 317 14.47 9.66 -3.31
C LEU A 317 13.60 8.52 -3.84
N GLN A 318 14.19 7.72 -4.73
CA GLN A 318 13.59 6.49 -5.22
C GLN A 318 13.48 5.44 -4.09
N PRO A 319 12.54 4.47 -4.18
CA PRO A 319 12.32 3.46 -3.14
C PRO A 319 13.58 2.78 -2.62
N SER A 320 14.50 2.35 -3.49
CA SER A 320 15.74 1.67 -3.07
C SER A 320 16.67 2.59 -2.27
N GLN A 321 16.80 3.85 -2.71
CA GLN A 321 17.62 4.87 -2.09
C GLN A 321 17.04 5.30 -0.74
N LEU A 322 15.72 5.53 -0.69
CA LEU A 322 15.00 5.86 0.54
C LEU A 322 15.14 4.73 1.56
N LEU A 323 14.93 3.48 1.13
CA LEU A 323 15.08 2.32 2.00
C LEU A 323 16.49 2.25 2.58
N TYR A 324 17.54 2.30 1.75
CA TYR A 324 18.93 2.28 2.25
C TYR A 324 19.18 3.38 3.29
N ARG A 325 18.81 4.63 2.98
CA ARG A 325 18.97 5.77 3.88
C ARG A 325 18.26 5.59 5.21
N VAL A 326 17.02 5.10 5.17
CA VAL A 326 16.23 4.82 6.38
C VAL A 326 16.92 3.75 7.23
N LEU A 327 17.37 2.64 6.63
CA LEU A 327 18.02 1.55 7.39
C LEU A 327 19.36 1.98 7.99
N GLU A 328 20.11 2.82 7.28
CA GLU A 328 21.36 3.44 7.74
C GLU A 328 21.09 4.39 8.92
N GLU A 329 20.26 5.41 8.70
CA GLU A 329 20.00 6.49 9.67
C GLU A 329 19.22 5.99 10.89
N SER A 330 18.38 4.96 10.74
CA SER A 330 17.67 4.36 11.87
C SER A 330 18.56 3.46 12.73
N GLY A 331 19.77 3.16 12.28
CA GLY A 331 20.67 2.19 12.90
C GLY A 331 20.26 0.74 12.71
N LEU A 332 19.32 0.42 11.78
CA LEU A 332 18.87 -0.96 11.58
C LEU A 332 19.94 -1.82 10.89
N LEU A 333 20.72 -1.23 9.96
CA LEU A 333 21.88 -1.90 9.38
C LEU A 333 22.91 -2.25 10.46
N ALA A 334 23.25 -1.27 11.32
CA ALA A 334 24.17 -1.46 12.43
C ALA A 334 23.65 -2.52 13.43
N TYR A 335 22.35 -2.54 13.70
CA TYR A 335 21.72 -3.52 14.60
C TYR A 335 21.91 -4.97 14.12
N TYR A 336 21.80 -5.21 12.81
CA TYR A 336 21.93 -6.55 12.22
C TYR A 336 23.33 -6.88 11.71
N GLN A 337 24.32 -5.99 11.88
CA GLN A 337 25.66 -6.12 11.28
C GLN A 337 26.39 -7.41 11.66
N SER A 338 26.15 -7.94 12.87
CA SER A 338 26.77 -9.17 13.38
C SER A 338 26.06 -10.45 12.90
N GLU A 339 24.97 -10.32 12.14
CA GLU A 339 24.19 -11.45 11.59
C GLU A 339 24.28 -11.46 10.05
N PRO A 340 25.32 -12.04 9.43
CA PRO A 340 25.58 -11.95 7.99
C PRO A 340 24.40 -12.38 7.12
N LYS A 341 23.64 -13.41 7.55
CA LYS A 341 22.45 -13.87 6.83
C LYS A 341 21.35 -12.80 6.81
N ARG A 342 21.12 -12.09 7.91
CA ARG A 342 20.11 -11.02 7.97
C ARG A 342 20.57 -9.79 7.18
N MET A 343 21.85 -9.45 7.24
CA MET A 343 22.42 -8.39 6.41
C MET A 343 22.24 -8.68 4.92
N LYS A 344 22.50 -9.93 4.49
CA LYS A 344 22.23 -10.34 3.11
C LYS A 344 20.76 -10.13 2.72
N ASN A 345 19.82 -10.45 3.61
CA ASN A 345 18.39 -10.28 3.35
C ASN A 345 17.97 -8.80 3.26
N LEU A 346 18.59 -7.92 4.05
CA LEU A 346 18.35 -6.47 3.95
C LEU A 346 18.88 -5.90 2.62
N MET A 347 20.05 -6.37 2.18
CA MET A 347 20.60 -5.97 0.87
C MET A 347 19.74 -6.50 -0.28
N GLU A 348 19.28 -7.76 -0.19
CA GLU A 348 18.32 -8.34 -1.14
C GLU A 348 17.00 -7.55 -1.18
N LEU A 349 16.54 -7.00 -0.04
CA LEU A 349 15.35 -6.13 -0.01
C LEU A 349 15.59 -4.80 -0.73
N ILE A 350 16.77 -4.21 -0.56
CA ILE A 350 17.16 -2.98 -1.28
C ILE A 350 17.24 -3.25 -2.79
N ASP A 351 17.82 -4.39 -3.18
CA ASP A 351 17.87 -4.80 -4.59
C ASP A 351 16.48 -5.06 -5.17
N THR A 352 15.58 -5.66 -4.37
CA THR A 352 14.16 -5.82 -4.74
C THR A 352 13.48 -4.47 -4.90
N ALA A 353 13.71 -3.52 -3.99
CA ALA A 353 13.16 -2.17 -4.08
C ALA A 353 13.60 -1.43 -5.35
N ARG A 354 14.82 -1.73 -5.87
CA ARG A 354 15.34 -1.12 -7.11
C ARG A 354 14.48 -1.44 -8.33
N GLN A 355 13.76 -2.56 -8.34
CA GLN A 355 12.82 -2.91 -9.42
C GLN A 355 11.62 -1.96 -9.51
N PHE A 356 11.34 -1.22 -8.43
CA PHE A 356 10.24 -0.25 -8.35
C PHE A 356 10.71 1.19 -8.55
N ASP A 357 12.02 1.44 -8.62
CA ASP A 357 12.55 2.77 -8.90
C ASP A 357 12.12 3.20 -10.32
N SER A 358 11.52 4.39 -10.43
CA SER A 358 11.04 4.92 -11.70
C SER A 358 11.23 6.42 -11.77
N PHE A 359 11.84 6.90 -12.86
CA PHE A 359 12.01 8.33 -13.13
C PHE A 359 10.76 8.96 -13.78
N GLU A 360 9.85 8.14 -14.28
CA GLU A 360 8.60 8.58 -14.89
C GLU A 360 7.51 8.81 -13.83
N GLN A 361 7.51 8.01 -12.75
CA GLN A 361 6.50 8.08 -11.69
C GLN A 361 6.95 8.97 -10.53
N HIS A 362 5.97 9.42 -9.73
CA HIS A 362 6.28 10.09 -8.46
C HIS A 362 6.89 9.07 -7.47
N PRO A 363 7.97 9.41 -6.73
CA PRO A 363 8.62 8.46 -5.82
C PRO A 363 7.69 7.80 -4.80
N THR A 364 6.72 8.54 -4.27
CA THR A 364 5.66 8.00 -3.38
C THR A 364 4.82 6.90 -4.04
N ALA A 365 4.51 7.02 -5.35
CA ALA A 365 3.74 6.01 -6.08
C ALA A 365 4.58 4.73 -6.28
N SER A 366 5.84 4.87 -6.68
CA SER A 366 6.81 3.76 -6.73
C SER A 366 6.96 3.05 -5.39
N LEU A 367 7.04 3.81 -4.29
CA LEU A 367 7.11 3.27 -2.94
C LEU A 367 5.83 2.51 -2.55
N GLN A 368 4.66 3.04 -2.93
CA GLN A 368 3.39 2.37 -2.71
C GLN A 368 3.30 1.05 -3.48
N ALA A 369 3.81 1.00 -4.72
CA ALA A 369 3.88 -0.23 -5.50
C ALA A 369 4.73 -1.31 -4.80
N LEU A 370 5.90 -0.94 -4.27
CA LEU A 370 6.74 -1.83 -3.46
C LEU A 370 6.00 -2.35 -2.21
N ILE A 371 5.32 -1.46 -1.47
CA ILE A 371 4.57 -1.87 -0.28
C ILE A 371 3.40 -2.79 -0.63
N ASN A 372 2.67 -2.51 -1.70
CA ASN A 372 1.59 -3.35 -2.21
C ASN A 372 2.11 -4.74 -2.61
N PHE A 373 3.22 -4.78 -3.35
CA PHE A 373 3.90 -6.03 -3.71
C PHE A 373 4.30 -6.82 -2.46
N SER A 374 4.91 -6.18 -1.45
CA SER A 374 5.29 -6.84 -0.20
C SER A 374 4.08 -7.38 0.58
N ALA A 375 2.93 -6.70 0.50
CA ALA A 375 1.70 -7.11 1.16
C ALA A 375 1.06 -8.31 0.45
N LEU A 376 1.03 -8.29 -0.88
CA LEU A 376 0.58 -9.41 -1.72
C LEU A 376 1.45 -10.65 -1.47
N ALA A 377 2.78 -10.48 -1.52
CA ALA A 377 3.71 -11.56 -1.28
C ALA A 377 3.49 -12.24 0.07
N ARG A 378 3.11 -11.49 1.12
CA ARG A 378 2.83 -12.00 2.47
C ARG A 378 1.50 -12.74 2.66
N ASN A 379 0.63 -12.74 1.66
CA ASN A 379 -0.73 -13.29 1.77
C ASN A 379 -1.00 -14.41 0.76
N ILE A 380 0.04 -15.15 0.33
CA ILE A 380 -0.10 -16.32 -0.56
C ILE A 380 -1.08 -17.37 0.02
N ASP A 381 -1.28 -17.44 1.33
CA ASP A 381 -2.25 -18.38 1.92
C ASP A 381 -3.71 -17.89 1.86
N ARG A 382 -3.97 -16.65 1.38
CA ARG A 382 -5.31 -16.02 1.26
C ARG A 382 -5.63 -15.64 -0.19
N LEU A 383 -5.24 -16.49 -1.13
CA LEU A 383 -5.26 -16.30 -2.59
C LEU A 383 -6.64 -16.17 -3.26
N ASP A 384 -7.68 -15.71 -2.58
CA ASP A 384 -8.95 -15.45 -3.29
C ASP A 384 -8.93 -14.12 -4.06
N ASN A 385 -8.06 -13.17 -3.69
CA ASN A 385 -8.04 -11.78 -4.22
C ASN A 385 -6.67 -11.26 -4.70
N SER A 386 -5.67 -12.12 -4.99
CA SER A 386 -4.42 -11.63 -5.60
C SER A 386 -4.56 -11.39 -7.12
N SER A 387 -3.79 -10.46 -7.67
CA SER A 387 -3.69 -10.23 -9.12
C SER A 387 -2.49 -10.96 -9.74
N SER A 388 -2.00 -12.05 -9.13
CA SER A 388 -0.76 -12.73 -9.54
C SER A 388 -0.83 -14.26 -9.52
N VAL A 389 -0.08 -14.89 -10.43
CA VAL A 389 0.07 -16.35 -10.57
C VAL A 389 1.00 -16.88 -9.48
N THR A 390 0.67 -18.03 -8.88
CA THR A 390 1.51 -18.63 -7.83
C THR A 390 2.48 -19.65 -8.42
N VAL A 391 3.80 -19.43 -8.31
CA VAL A 391 4.85 -20.31 -8.86
C VAL A 391 5.60 -21.00 -7.72
N ILE A 392 5.38 -22.30 -7.53
CA ILE A 392 5.85 -23.04 -6.36
C ILE A 392 6.35 -24.43 -6.72
N THR A 393 7.02 -25.08 -5.77
CA THR A 393 7.33 -26.51 -5.91
C THR A 393 6.12 -27.37 -5.54
N VAL A 394 6.05 -28.58 -6.08
CA VAL A 394 4.99 -29.55 -5.75
C VAL A 394 4.93 -29.87 -4.24
N HIS A 395 6.06 -29.82 -3.53
CA HIS A 395 6.09 -30.00 -2.07
C HIS A 395 5.35 -28.89 -1.34
N GLN A 396 5.55 -27.64 -1.78
CA GLN A 396 4.94 -26.45 -1.18
C GLN A 396 3.44 -26.35 -1.51
N ALA A 397 2.98 -27.06 -2.55
CA ALA A 397 1.58 -27.06 -2.95
C ALA A 397 0.67 -27.91 -2.05
N LYS A 398 1.23 -28.66 -1.10
CA LYS A 398 0.46 -29.56 -0.23
C LYS A 398 -0.56 -28.77 0.59
N GLY A 399 -1.84 -29.06 0.40
CA GLY A 399 -2.95 -28.37 1.08
C GLY A 399 -3.49 -27.14 0.34
N LEU A 400 -2.85 -26.72 -0.77
CA LEU A 400 -3.37 -25.70 -1.67
C LEU A 400 -4.19 -26.33 -2.79
N GLU A 401 -5.08 -25.56 -3.39
CA GLU A 401 -5.84 -25.95 -4.59
C GLU A 401 -6.06 -24.73 -5.49
N PHE A 402 -6.02 -24.94 -6.80
CA PHE A 402 -6.15 -23.89 -7.81
C PHE A 402 -7.19 -24.29 -8.86
N ASP A 403 -7.90 -23.33 -9.44
CA ASP A 403 -8.81 -23.62 -10.55
C ASP A 403 -8.03 -24.17 -11.74
N VAL A 404 -6.85 -23.59 -12.00
CA VAL A 404 -5.94 -24.00 -13.07
C VAL A 404 -4.55 -24.31 -12.50
N VAL A 405 -3.99 -25.45 -12.88
CA VAL A 405 -2.61 -25.83 -12.54
C VAL A 405 -1.79 -26.09 -13.79
N PHE A 406 -0.59 -25.51 -13.85
CA PHE A 406 0.46 -25.88 -14.79
C PHE A 406 1.54 -26.66 -14.04
N MET A 407 1.66 -27.97 -14.28
CA MET A 407 2.82 -28.73 -13.84
C MET A 407 3.92 -28.64 -14.91
N ALA A 408 4.97 -27.91 -14.59
CA ALA A 408 6.08 -27.65 -15.50
C ALA A 408 7.31 -28.51 -15.18
N GLY A 409 7.99 -28.96 -16.23
CA GLY A 409 9.25 -29.69 -16.11
C GLY A 409 9.07 -31.19 -15.84
N LEU A 410 8.00 -31.81 -16.38
CA LEU A 410 7.77 -33.26 -16.33
C LEU A 410 8.66 -33.98 -17.35
N SER A 411 9.96 -33.77 -17.25
CA SER A 411 10.99 -34.46 -18.04
C SER A 411 11.73 -35.47 -17.17
N GLU A 412 12.25 -36.53 -17.80
CA GLU A 412 13.13 -37.50 -17.13
C GLU A 412 14.28 -36.82 -16.38
N TYR A 413 14.63 -37.40 -15.24
CA TYR A 413 15.66 -36.92 -14.29
C TYR A 413 15.32 -35.62 -13.53
N GLU A 414 14.31 -34.87 -13.99
CA GLU A 414 13.76 -33.74 -13.24
C GLU A 414 12.57 -34.14 -12.40
N PHE A 415 11.59 -34.81 -13.02
CA PHE A 415 10.40 -35.32 -12.36
C PHE A 415 10.07 -36.69 -12.96
N PRO A 416 10.47 -37.80 -12.34
CA PRO A 416 11.06 -37.89 -11.00
C PRO A 416 12.49 -37.36 -10.91
N ASN A 417 12.84 -36.81 -9.75
CA ASN A 417 14.17 -36.31 -9.46
C ASN A 417 15.19 -37.46 -9.40
N TYR A 418 16.24 -37.39 -10.23
CA TYR A 418 17.26 -38.45 -10.34
C TYR A 418 17.96 -38.81 -9.01
N GLY A 419 18.20 -37.82 -8.14
CA GLY A 419 18.81 -38.07 -6.83
C GLY A 419 17.90 -38.90 -5.93
N ALA A 420 16.62 -38.54 -5.88
CA ALA A 420 15.62 -39.26 -5.10
C ALA A 420 15.40 -40.69 -5.62
N THR A 421 15.38 -40.90 -6.94
CA THR A 421 15.23 -42.26 -7.51
C THR A 421 16.44 -43.13 -7.20
N LYS A 422 17.67 -42.59 -7.27
CA LYS A 422 18.89 -43.33 -6.94
C LYS A 422 18.93 -43.79 -5.47
N GLU A 423 18.30 -43.05 -4.58
CA GLU A 423 18.16 -43.39 -3.15
C GLU A 423 16.97 -44.31 -2.85
N GLY A 424 16.31 -44.87 -3.88
CA GLY A 424 15.17 -45.77 -3.70
C GLY A 424 13.86 -45.07 -3.31
N ARG A 425 13.76 -43.74 -3.46
CA ARG A 425 12.58 -42.94 -3.08
C ARG A 425 11.58 -42.73 -4.23
N GLU A 426 11.53 -43.65 -5.19
CA GLU A 426 10.64 -43.56 -6.36
C GLU A 426 9.15 -43.49 -6.00
N GLN A 427 8.72 -44.23 -4.97
CA GLN A 427 7.33 -44.16 -4.52
C GLN A 427 6.97 -42.76 -3.97
N GLU A 428 7.93 -42.07 -3.36
CA GLU A 428 7.70 -40.72 -2.86
C GLU A 428 7.61 -39.70 -4.01
N GLU A 429 8.43 -39.83 -5.04
CA GLU A 429 8.31 -39.02 -6.27
C GLU A 429 6.97 -39.24 -6.97
N LEU A 430 6.47 -40.47 -6.99
CA LEU A 430 5.15 -40.78 -7.53
C LEU A 430 4.02 -40.17 -6.68
N ARG A 431 4.15 -40.17 -5.35
CA ARG A 431 3.21 -39.47 -4.46
C ARG A 431 3.23 -37.97 -4.70
N LEU A 432 4.39 -37.37 -4.92
CA LEU A 432 4.50 -35.95 -5.28
C LEU A 432 3.80 -35.67 -6.60
N PHE A 433 4.00 -36.51 -7.63
CA PHE A 433 3.27 -36.38 -8.88
C PHE A 433 1.75 -36.40 -8.66
N TYR A 434 1.25 -37.35 -7.87
CA TYR A 434 -0.15 -37.41 -7.47
C TYR A 434 -0.63 -36.15 -6.73
N VAL A 435 0.16 -35.64 -5.77
CA VAL A 435 -0.14 -34.39 -5.07
C VAL A 435 -0.27 -33.24 -6.06
N GLY A 436 0.67 -33.09 -6.99
CA GLY A 436 0.66 -32.02 -7.99
C GLY A 436 -0.58 -32.05 -8.88
N ILE A 437 -0.95 -33.22 -9.40
CA ILE A 437 -2.14 -33.41 -10.25
C ILE A 437 -3.42 -33.03 -9.47
N THR A 438 -3.52 -33.46 -8.21
CA THR A 438 -4.70 -33.22 -7.36
C THR A 438 -4.81 -31.78 -6.85
N ARG A 439 -3.89 -30.88 -7.19
CA ARG A 439 -4.05 -29.45 -6.86
C ARG A 439 -5.02 -28.75 -7.81
N ALA A 440 -5.30 -29.34 -8.98
CA ALA A 440 -6.16 -28.75 -10.00
C ALA A 440 -7.63 -29.04 -9.74
N LYS A 441 -8.48 -28.00 -9.69
CA LYS A 441 -9.94 -28.15 -9.59
C LYS A 441 -10.60 -28.31 -10.96
N THR A 442 -10.19 -27.50 -11.95
CA THR A 442 -10.87 -27.46 -13.26
C THR A 442 -9.95 -27.80 -14.43
N HIS A 443 -8.74 -27.25 -14.47
CA HIS A 443 -7.82 -27.45 -15.60
C HIS A 443 -6.42 -27.82 -15.11
N LEU A 444 -5.83 -28.83 -15.74
CA LEU A 444 -4.47 -29.28 -15.50
C LEU A 444 -3.69 -29.29 -16.81
N PHE A 445 -2.61 -28.53 -16.85
CA PHE A 445 -1.66 -28.47 -17.96
C PHE A 445 -0.37 -29.14 -17.52
N LEU A 446 0.12 -30.08 -18.31
CA LEU A 446 1.34 -30.83 -18.05
C LEU A 446 2.35 -30.50 -19.14
N SER A 447 3.52 -29.98 -18.79
CA SER A 447 4.56 -29.65 -19.76
C SER A 447 5.88 -30.32 -19.45
N TRP A 448 6.59 -30.68 -20.50
CA TRP A 448 7.93 -31.27 -20.48
C TRP A 448 8.76 -30.62 -21.59
N TYR A 449 10.06 -30.83 -21.55
CA TYR A 449 10.99 -30.27 -22.53
C TYR A 449 12.13 -31.25 -22.82
N GLU A 450 12.68 -31.15 -24.03
CA GLU A 450 13.90 -31.82 -24.44
C GLU A 450 15.10 -30.93 -24.16
N ALA A 451 16.12 -31.46 -23.48
CA ALA A 451 17.39 -30.76 -23.28
C ALA A 451 18.44 -31.29 -24.27
N LYS A 452 19.04 -30.40 -25.08
CA LYS A 452 20.11 -30.77 -26.04
C LYS A 452 21.55 -30.57 -25.51
N ASN A 453 21.71 -29.91 -24.36
CA ASN A 453 23.02 -29.56 -23.80
C ASN A 453 23.56 -30.63 -22.82
N GLY A 454 23.81 -31.85 -23.32
CA GLY A 454 24.68 -32.84 -22.67
C GLY A 454 24.02 -34.05 -22.00
N ARG A 455 22.70 -34.07 -21.78
CA ARG A 455 21.92 -35.29 -21.50
C ARG A 455 20.51 -35.15 -22.07
N TYR A 456 20.16 -36.05 -23.00
CA TYR A 456 18.80 -36.12 -23.56
C TYR A 456 17.80 -36.35 -22.42
N ARG A 457 16.69 -35.61 -22.43
CA ARG A 457 15.60 -35.80 -21.48
C ARG A 457 14.34 -36.15 -22.25
N ASN A 458 13.81 -37.36 -22.04
CA ASN A 458 12.51 -37.77 -22.56
C ASN A 458 11.39 -37.21 -21.66
N PRO A 459 10.11 -37.35 -22.08
CA PRO A 459 8.98 -37.08 -21.20
C PRO A 459 9.05 -37.96 -19.94
N SER A 460 8.61 -37.43 -18.81
CA SER A 460 8.54 -38.15 -17.54
C SER A 460 7.82 -39.51 -17.71
N PRO A 461 8.34 -40.60 -17.11
CA PRO A 461 7.68 -41.89 -17.14
C PRO A 461 6.28 -41.84 -16.49
N TYR A 462 6.05 -40.89 -15.57
CA TYR A 462 4.76 -40.73 -14.89
C TYR A 462 3.64 -40.26 -15.83
N LEU A 463 3.96 -39.62 -16.96
CA LEU A 463 2.97 -39.27 -17.97
C LEU A 463 2.32 -40.50 -18.61
N LYS A 464 3.01 -41.65 -18.63
CA LYS A 464 2.46 -42.92 -19.14
C LYS A 464 1.45 -43.56 -18.19
N LEU A 465 1.43 -43.14 -16.92
CA LEU A 465 0.47 -43.61 -15.92
C LEU A 465 -0.89 -42.90 -16.03
N LEU A 466 -0.96 -41.81 -16.79
CA LEU A 466 -2.21 -41.13 -17.06
C LEU A 466 -3.07 -41.95 -18.02
N PRO A 467 -4.39 -41.99 -17.83
CA PRO A 467 -5.29 -42.76 -18.67
C PRO A 467 -5.20 -42.29 -20.13
N GLN A 468 -4.98 -43.22 -21.06
CA GLN A 468 -4.93 -42.91 -22.50
C GLN A 468 -6.30 -42.49 -23.06
N GLN A 469 -7.38 -43.00 -22.45
CA GLN A 469 -8.74 -42.54 -22.67
C GLN A 469 -9.27 -41.98 -21.34
N PRO A 470 -9.38 -40.66 -21.21
CA PRO A 470 -9.91 -40.08 -19.99
C PRO A 470 -11.40 -40.44 -19.80
N PRO A 471 -11.87 -40.52 -18.55
CA PRO A 471 -13.31 -40.59 -18.26
C PRO A 471 -14.04 -39.44 -18.95
N SER A 472 -15.32 -39.62 -19.28
CA SER A 472 -16.15 -38.60 -19.97
C SER A 472 -16.18 -37.20 -19.32
N ARG A 473 -15.79 -37.11 -18.04
CA ARG A 473 -15.67 -35.87 -17.27
C ARG A 473 -14.33 -35.14 -17.41
N ILE A 474 -13.37 -35.69 -18.15
CA ILE A 474 -12.03 -35.11 -18.32
C ILE A 474 -11.71 -35.01 -19.82
N HIS A 475 -11.47 -33.79 -20.31
CA HIS A 475 -11.11 -33.55 -21.70
C HIS A 475 -9.58 -33.42 -21.82
N TYR A 476 -8.95 -34.27 -22.63
CA TYR A 476 -7.52 -34.22 -22.92
C TYR A 476 -7.27 -33.49 -24.25
N ARG A 477 -6.26 -32.62 -24.27
CA ARG A 477 -5.68 -32.06 -25.49
C ARG A 477 -4.16 -32.23 -25.38
N ARG A 478 -3.58 -33.01 -26.29
CA ARG A 478 -2.13 -33.20 -26.38
C ARG A 478 -1.50 -32.15 -27.27
#